data_AF-A0A3B9U5Y4-F1
#
_entry.id   AF-A0A3B9U5Y4-F1
#
_cell.length_a   1.000
_cell.length_b   1.000
_cell.length_c   1.000
_cell.angle_alpha   90.00
_cell.angle_beta   90.00
_cell.angle_gamma   90.00
#
_symmetry.space_group_name_H-M   'P 1'
#
loop_
_entity.id
_entity.type
_entity.pdbx_description
1 polymer ?
#
loop_
_entity_poly.entity_id
_entity_poly.type
_entity_poly.pdbx_seq_one_letter_code
_entity_poly.pdbx_strand_id
1 'polypeptide(L)'
;MVAKIEDIAWEPEAFEKTWIACNEKIITEIMADKDIEQIKQEVRQKGQVTAEHKDQFIRKVNEIKNKHIAADFGEVGSDTYHLFLKSWEHWLKLRGKDRPKPENMFEENIGHLLYGSTPDPDLFLKDFDLYADTN
;
A
#
# COMPACT_ATOMS: atom_id res chain seq x y z
N MET A 1 -7.19 -13.78 14.03
CA MET A 1 -5.71 -13.85 14.13
C MET A 1 -5.17 -13.75 12.72
N VAL A 2 -4.22 -12.84 12.47
CA VAL A 2 -3.45 -12.82 11.22
C VAL A 2 -2.56 -14.07 11.23
N ALA A 3 -2.54 -14.83 10.14
CA ALA A 3 -1.68 -16.02 10.05
C ALA A 3 -0.21 -15.58 10.11
N LYS A 4 0.64 -16.34 10.80
CA LYS A 4 2.07 -16.02 10.85
C LYS A 4 2.72 -16.29 9.51
N ILE A 5 3.74 -15.52 9.13
CA ILE A 5 4.40 -15.67 7.83
C ILE A 5 4.98 -17.07 7.64
N GLU A 6 5.48 -17.69 8.73
CA GLU A 6 6.01 -19.04 8.75
C GLU A 6 4.97 -20.11 8.35
N ASP A 7 3.69 -19.85 8.61
CA ASP A 7 2.58 -20.77 8.31
C ASP A 7 2.08 -20.64 6.86
N ILE A 8 2.36 -19.52 6.19
CA ILE A 8 1.79 -19.17 4.88
C ILE A 8 2.83 -18.92 3.78
N ALA A 9 4.12 -18.93 4.13
CA ALA A 9 5.21 -18.46 3.28
C ALA A 9 5.28 -19.13 1.89
N TRP A 10 4.84 -20.38 1.79
CA TRP A 10 4.93 -21.19 0.58
C TRP A 10 3.56 -21.58 0.01
N GLU A 11 2.49 -20.96 0.52
CA GLU A 11 1.12 -21.17 0.10
C GLU A 11 0.64 -19.88 -0.60
N PRO A 12 0.76 -19.77 -1.94
CA PRO A 12 0.60 -18.49 -2.64
C PRO A 12 -0.75 -17.81 -2.39
N GLU A 13 -1.83 -18.57 -2.24
CA GLU A 13 -3.17 -18.04 -1.98
C GLU A 13 -3.33 -17.52 -0.54
N ALA A 14 -2.76 -18.24 0.43
CA ALA A 14 -2.79 -17.84 1.83
C ALA A 14 -1.90 -16.61 2.07
N PHE A 15 -0.74 -16.57 1.40
CA PHE A 15 0.12 -15.40 1.35
C PHE A 15 -0.59 -14.20 0.71
N GLU A 16 -1.19 -14.38 -0.48
CA GLU A 16 -1.93 -13.33 -1.19
C GLU A 16 -3.00 -12.70 -0.31
N LYS A 17 -3.84 -13.52 0.33
CA LYS A 17 -4.91 -13.05 1.23
C LYS A 17 -4.36 -12.23 2.40
N THR A 18 -3.29 -12.70 3.02
CA THR A 18 -2.66 -12.01 4.15
C THR A 18 -2.00 -10.71 3.71
N TRP A 19 -1.36 -10.71 2.55
CA TRP A 19 -0.71 -9.54 1.99
C TRP A 19 -1.72 -8.47 1.55
N ILE A 20 -2.83 -8.86 0.93
CA ILE A 20 -3.96 -7.96 0.62
C ILE A 20 -4.49 -7.31 1.90
N ALA A 21 -4.75 -8.11 2.95
CA ALA A 21 -5.26 -7.59 4.21
C ALA A 21 -4.27 -6.60 4.88
N CYS A 22 -2.97 -6.81 4.75
CA CYS A 22 -1.95 -5.85 5.20
C CYS A 22 -2.04 -4.53 4.41
N ASN A 23 -2.15 -4.62 3.08
CA ASN A 23 -2.25 -3.45 2.20
C ASN A 23 -3.54 -2.65 2.39
N GLU A 24 -4.66 -3.30 2.68
CA GLU A 24 -5.91 -2.63 3.07
C GLU A 24 -5.71 -1.75 4.32
N LYS A 25 -5.01 -2.24 5.34
CA LYS A 25 -4.67 -1.45 6.54
C LYS A 25 -3.77 -0.26 6.18
N ILE A 26 -2.76 -0.49 5.33
CA ILE A 26 -1.83 0.56 4.88
C ILE A 26 -2.60 1.67 4.17
N ILE A 27 -3.43 1.35 3.18
CA ILE A 27 -4.23 2.35 2.45
C ILE A 27 -5.21 3.06 3.38
N THR A 28 -5.87 2.34 4.28
CA THR A 28 -6.78 2.95 5.26
C THR A 28 -6.06 3.96 6.14
N GLU A 29 -4.85 3.64 6.63
CA GLU A 29 -4.04 4.57 7.43
C GLU A 29 -3.56 5.75 6.59
N ILE A 30 -3.08 5.54 5.35
CA ILE A 30 -2.68 6.62 4.43
C ILE A 30 -3.84 7.59 4.19
N MET A 31 -5.07 7.08 4.00
CA MET A 31 -6.25 7.92 3.77
C MET A 31 -6.66 8.75 4.99
N ALA A 32 -6.38 8.26 6.20
CA ALA A 32 -6.71 8.93 7.46
C ALA A 32 -5.53 9.73 8.05
N ASP A 33 -4.36 9.69 7.41
CA ASP A 33 -3.15 10.31 7.93
C ASP A 33 -3.19 11.84 7.83
N LYS A 34 -2.87 12.50 8.95
CA LYS A 34 -2.95 13.97 9.07
C LYS A 34 -1.91 14.69 8.22
N ASP A 35 -0.71 14.12 8.08
CA ASP A 35 0.35 14.74 7.29
C ASP A 35 -0.01 14.64 5.80
N ILE A 36 -0.58 13.51 5.36
CA ILE A 36 -1.10 13.35 4.00
C ILE A 36 -2.25 14.31 3.73
N GLU A 37 -3.18 14.50 4.65
CA GLU A 37 -4.25 15.49 4.49
C GLU A 37 -3.70 16.92 4.42
N GLN A 38 -2.66 17.25 5.20
CA GLN A 38 -1.99 18.54 5.08
C GLN A 38 -1.37 18.74 3.69
N ILE A 39 -0.69 17.73 3.14
CA ILE A 39 -0.13 17.79 1.78
C ILE A 39 -1.25 18.02 0.75
N LYS A 40 -2.39 17.34 0.89
CA LYS A 40 -3.57 17.55 0.01
C LYS A 40 -4.08 18.99 0.09
N GLN A 41 -4.15 19.57 1.28
CA GLN A 41 -4.55 20.97 1.44
C GLN A 41 -3.58 21.94 0.76
N GLU A 42 -2.28 21.69 0.86
CA GLU A 42 -1.26 22.49 0.15
C GLU A 42 -1.38 22.36 -1.38
N VAL A 43 -1.65 21.16 -1.89
CA VAL A 43 -1.93 20.91 -3.31
C VAL A 43 -3.16 21.69 -3.78
N ARG A 44 -4.26 21.63 -3.03
CA ARG A 44 -5.50 22.37 -3.33
C ARG A 44 -5.27 23.88 -3.36
N GLN A 45 -4.51 24.42 -2.42
CA GLN A 45 -4.15 25.84 -2.38
C GLN A 45 -3.27 26.27 -3.56
N LYS A 46 -2.33 25.42 -3.98
CA LYS A 46 -1.45 25.71 -5.14
C LYS A 46 -2.09 25.42 -6.49
N GLY A 47 -3.16 24.62 -6.53
CA GLY A 47 -3.81 24.15 -7.77
C GLY A 47 -2.98 23.15 -8.57
N GLN A 48 -1.87 22.63 -8.02
CA GLN A 48 -1.01 21.65 -8.68
C GLN A 48 -0.19 20.81 -7.69
N VAL A 49 0.16 19.59 -8.11
CA VAL A 49 1.10 18.73 -7.39
C VAL A 49 2.53 19.12 -7.78
N THR A 50 3.36 19.41 -6.78
CA THR A 50 4.77 19.78 -6.96
C THR A 50 5.68 18.60 -6.62
N ALA A 51 6.93 18.62 -7.07
CA ALA A 51 7.91 17.58 -6.72
C ALA A 51 8.07 17.41 -5.19
N GLU A 52 8.07 18.52 -4.45
CA GLU A 52 8.14 18.49 -2.98
C GLU A 52 6.95 17.74 -2.38
N HIS A 53 5.72 17.98 -2.87
CA HIS A 53 4.54 17.26 -2.38
C HIS A 53 4.64 15.75 -2.65
N LYS A 54 5.19 15.36 -3.81
CA LYS A 54 5.39 13.94 -4.16
C LYS A 54 6.40 13.29 -3.22
N ASP A 55 7.52 13.97 -2.96
CA ASP A 55 8.57 13.45 -2.08
C ASP A 55 8.07 13.30 -0.64
N GLN A 56 7.34 14.28 -0.12
CA GLN A 56 6.72 14.22 1.20
C GLN A 56 5.71 13.07 1.30
N PHE A 57 4.84 12.94 0.31
CA PHE A 57 3.86 11.86 0.25
C PHE A 57 4.53 10.49 0.21
N ILE A 58 5.51 10.27 -0.68
CA ILE A 58 6.23 8.99 -0.80
C ILE A 58 6.93 8.62 0.50
N ARG A 59 7.57 9.59 1.17
CA ARG A 59 8.21 9.35 2.48
C ARG A 59 7.19 8.88 3.51
N LYS A 60 6.05 9.58 3.61
CA LYS A 60 5.01 9.24 4.58
C LYS A 60 4.35 7.89 4.30
N VAL A 61 4.07 7.60 3.03
CA VAL A 61 3.56 6.28 2.61
C VAL A 61 4.54 5.17 2.98
N ASN A 62 5.84 5.37 2.72
CA ASN A 62 6.83 4.35 3.06
C ASN A 62 6.99 4.16 4.57
N GLU A 63 6.85 5.22 5.37
CA GLU A 63 6.81 5.13 6.83
C GLU A 63 5.64 4.24 7.30
N ILE A 64 4.42 4.53 6.83
CA ILE A 64 3.21 3.75 7.16
C ILE A 64 3.35 2.31 6.67
N LYS A 65 3.77 2.11 5.41
CA LYS A 65 3.98 0.79 4.81
C LYS A 65 4.95 -0.06 5.64
N ASN A 66 6.12 0.50 5.96
CA ASN A 66 7.16 -0.23 6.70
C ASN A 66 6.71 -0.57 8.12
N LYS A 67 5.93 0.30 8.77
CA LYS A 67 5.32 0.02 10.09
C LYS A 67 4.38 -1.19 10.03
N HIS A 68 3.49 -1.26 9.05
CA HIS A 68 2.56 -2.40 8.90
C HIS A 68 3.28 -3.69 8.50
N ILE A 69 4.25 -3.61 7.58
CA ILE A 69 5.06 -4.77 7.20
C ILE A 69 5.84 -5.29 8.41
N ALA A 70 6.43 -4.40 9.21
CA ALA A 70 7.15 -4.79 10.42
C ALA A 70 6.23 -5.49 11.43
N ALA A 71 5.01 -5.00 11.59
CA ALA A 71 4.02 -5.56 12.51
C ALA A 71 3.49 -6.93 12.04
N ASP A 72 3.20 -7.11 10.75
CA ASP A 72 2.58 -8.32 10.22
C ASP A 72 3.62 -9.39 9.81
N PHE A 73 4.84 -8.99 9.41
CA PHE A 73 5.85 -9.87 8.81
C PHE A 73 7.24 -9.79 9.46
N GLY A 74 7.45 -8.90 10.44
CA GLY A 74 8.72 -8.73 11.14
C GLY A 74 9.56 -7.56 10.65
N GLU A 75 10.44 -7.08 11.52
CA GLU A 75 11.29 -5.91 11.27
C GLU A 75 12.27 -6.14 10.11
N VAL A 76 12.63 -5.06 9.43
CA VAL A 76 13.59 -5.10 8.32
C VAL A 76 14.91 -5.75 8.78
N GLY A 77 15.32 -6.80 8.08
CA GLY A 77 16.53 -7.57 8.39
C GLY A 77 16.33 -8.75 9.34
N SER A 78 15.11 -8.96 9.86
CA SER A 78 14.76 -10.17 10.60
C SER A 78 14.56 -11.38 9.68
N ASP A 79 14.65 -12.59 10.24
CA ASP A 79 14.41 -13.83 9.50
C ASP A 79 12.99 -13.90 8.92
N THR A 80 12.00 -13.40 9.65
CA THR A 80 10.59 -13.36 9.21
C THR A 80 10.39 -12.35 8.07
N TYR A 81 11.08 -11.19 8.12
CA TYR A 81 11.07 -10.24 7.01
C TYR A 81 11.73 -10.82 5.75
N HIS A 82 12.86 -11.53 5.90
CA HIS A 82 13.47 -12.24 4.78
C HIS A 82 12.59 -13.35 4.22
N LEU A 83 11.83 -14.03 5.07
CA LEU A 83 10.84 -15.02 4.65
C LEU A 83 9.72 -14.35 3.86
N PHE A 84 9.17 -13.23 4.34
CA PHE A 84 8.19 -12.43 3.61
C PHE A 84 8.66 -12.04 2.21
N LEU A 85 9.90 -11.55 2.07
CA LEU A 85 10.45 -11.20 0.75
C LEU A 85 10.49 -12.39 -0.20
N LYS A 86 10.92 -13.56 0.28
CA LYS A 86 10.95 -14.80 -0.53
C LYS A 86 9.55 -15.25 -0.92
N SER A 87 8.59 -15.18 0.00
CA SER A 87 7.19 -15.49 -0.24
C SER A 87 6.55 -14.55 -1.25
N TRP A 88 6.85 -13.26 -1.16
CA TRP A 88 6.41 -12.25 -2.11
C TRP A 88 6.96 -12.52 -3.52
N GLU A 89 8.27 -12.77 -3.64
CA GLU A 89 8.88 -13.13 -4.93
C GLU A 89 8.30 -14.43 -5.51
N HIS A 90 8.01 -15.40 -4.66
CA HIS A 90 7.40 -16.67 -5.05
C HIS A 90 5.97 -16.46 -5.56
N TRP A 91 5.14 -15.73 -4.79
CA TRP A 91 3.79 -15.34 -5.18
C TRP A 91 3.79 -14.54 -6.50
N LEU A 92 4.69 -13.58 -6.66
CA LEU A 92 4.80 -12.75 -7.86
C LEU A 92 5.02 -13.58 -9.12
N LYS A 93 5.86 -14.62 -9.04
CA LYS A 93 6.14 -15.54 -10.15
C LYS A 93 4.94 -16.41 -10.53
N LEU A 94 4.13 -16.81 -9.55
CA LEU A 94 3.05 -17.78 -9.75
C LEU A 94 1.68 -17.14 -10.04
N ARG A 95 1.38 -16.00 -9.42
CA ARG A 95 0.02 -15.43 -9.34
C ARG A 95 -0.04 -13.95 -9.71
N GLY A 96 1.10 -13.25 -9.66
CA GLY A 96 1.15 -11.81 -9.88
C GLY A 96 0.59 -11.35 -11.24
N LYS A 97 0.45 -12.22 -12.23
CA LYS A 97 -0.10 -11.90 -13.56
C LYS A 97 -1.60 -12.14 -13.72
N ASP A 98 -2.22 -12.88 -12.79
CA ASP A 98 -3.60 -13.37 -12.91
C ASP A 98 -4.60 -12.61 -12.02
N ARG A 99 -4.18 -11.52 -11.35
CA ARG A 99 -5.12 -10.72 -10.55
C ARG A 99 -6.15 -10.03 -11.45
N PRO A 100 -7.42 -9.95 -11.01
CA PRO A 100 -8.43 -9.15 -11.68
C PRO A 100 -8.00 -7.67 -11.72
N LYS A 101 -8.49 -6.94 -12.72
CA LYS A 101 -8.30 -5.50 -12.79
C LYS A 101 -8.99 -4.83 -11.59
N PRO A 102 -8.38 -3.79 -10.98
CA PRO A 102 -9.01 -3.06 -9.90
C PRO A 102 -10.30 -2.39 -10.38
N GLU A 103 -11.34 -2.38 -9.55
CA GLU A 103 -12.63 -1.77 -9.86
C GLU A 103 -12.72 -0.31 -9.41
N ASN A 104 -11.84 0.12 -8.51
CA ASN A 104 -11.84 1.46 -7.92
C ASN A 104 -10.42 1.90 -7.51
N MET A 105 -10.26 3.18 -7.17
CA MET A 105 -8.98 3.76 -6.74
C MET A 105 -8.40 3.11 -5.48
N PHE A 106 -9.25 2.61 -4.57
CA PHE A 106 -8.77 1.93 -3.36
C PHE A 106 -8.08 0.62 -3.72
N GLU A 107 -8.70 -0.19 -4.58
CA GLU A 107 -8.11 -1.42 -5.11
C GLU A 107 -6.89 -1.18 -6.00
N GLU A 108 -6.89 -0.10 -6.78
CA GLU A 108 -5.72 0.31 -7.58
C GLU A 108 -4.52 0.64 -6.69
N ASN A 109 -4.73 1.39 -5.61
CA ASN A 109 -3.69 1.71 -4.63
C ASN A 109 -3.18 0.47 -3.89
N ILE A 110 -4.06 -0.49 -3.57
CA ILE A 110 -3.64 -1.81 -3.08
C ILE A 110 -2.76 -2.51 -4.13
N GLY A 111 -3.15 -2.46 -5.40
CA GLY A 111 -2.36 -2.98 -6.51
C GLY A 111 -0.94 -2.45 -6.51
N HIS A 112 -0.75 -1.13 -6.42
CA HIS A 112 0.57 -0.53 -6.33
C HIS A 112 1.41 -1.12 -5.19
N LEU A 113 0.84 -1.21 -3.98
CA LEU A 113 1.56 -1.73 -2.83
C LEU A 113 1.86 -3.23 -2.93
N LEU A 114 0.94 -4.02 -3.50
CA LEU A 114 1.11 -5.47 -3.69
C LEU A 114 2.37 -5.79 -4.51
N TYR A 115 2.70 -4.94 -5.48
CA TYR A 115 3.91 -5.07 -6.31
C TYR A 115 5.10 -4.25 -5.78
N GLY A 116 5.05 -3.79 -4.52
CA GLY A 116 6.16 -3.11 -3.84
C GLY A 116 6.28 -1.62 -4.12
N SER A 117 5.38 -1.03 -4.91
CA SER A 117 5.33 0.41 -5.19
C SER A 117 4.66 1.19 -4.05
N THR A 118 4.62 2.51 -4.18
CA THR A 118 3.66 3.39 -3.48
C THR A 118 2.49 3.70 -4.42
N PRO A 119 1.32 4.14 -3.89
CA PRO A 119 0.30 4.82 -4.68
C PRO A 119 0.89 5.93 -5.54
N ASP A 120 0.29 6.20 -6.70
CA ASP A 120 0.68 7.29 -7.58
C ASP A 120 0.42 8.64 -6.88
N PRO A 121 1.44 9.46 -6.59
CA PRO A 121 1.25 10.72 -5.88
C PRO A 121 0.42 11.76 -6.64
N ASP A 122 0.51 11.80 -7.97
CA ASP A 122 -0.27 12.74 -8.77
C ASP A 122 -1.76 12.40 -8.73
N LEU A 123 -2.09 11.11 -8.83
CA LEU A 123 -3.48 10.65 -8.73
C LEU A 123 -4.00 10.77 -7.30
N PHE A 124 -3.21 10.35 -6.32
CA PHE A 124 -3.64 10.29 -4.92
C PHE A 124 -3.84 11.67 -4.29
N LEU A 125 -2.96 12.63 -4.61
CA LEU A 125 -3.00 13.97 -4.01
C LEU A 125 -3.97 14.92 -4.72
N LYS A 126 -4.38 14.64 -5.97
CA LYS A 126 -5.21 15.56 -6.76
C LYS A 126 -6.69 15.51 -6.44
N ASP A 127 -7.24 14.40 -5.94
CA ASP A 127 -8.47 14.32 -5.14
C ASP A 127 -8.95 12.87 -5.02
N PHE A 128 -9.54 12.54 -3.88
CA PHE A 128 -10.39 11.35 -3.67
C PHE A 128 -11.89 11.74 -3.69
N ASP A 129 -12.21 12.99 -4.02
CA ASP A 129 -13.57 13.53 -4.03
C ASP A 129 -14.40 13.13 -5.25
N LEU A 130 -13.96 12.11 -6.01
CA LEU A 130 -14.80 11.44 -7.00
C LEU A 130 -15.99 10.67 -6.38
N TYR A 131 -16.06 10.56 -5.05
CA TYR A 131 -17.20 10.00 -4.33
C TYR A 131 -18.00 11.02 -3.49
N ALA A 132 -17.62 12.30 -3.46
CA ALA A 132 -18.51 13.35 -2.96
C ALA A 132 -19.63 13.69 -3.96
N ASP A 133 -19.51 13.25 -5.22
CA ASP A 133 -20.51 13.36 -6.29
C ASP A 133 -21.36 12.08 -6.48
N THR A 134 -21.53 11.28 -5.44
CA THR A 134 -22.65 10.33 -5.37
C THR A 134 -23.45 10.60 -4.10
N ASN A 135 -24.47 11.45 -4.27
CA ASN A 135 -25.66 11.54 -3.42
C ASN A 135 -26.21 10.17 -3.03
#